data_AF-A0A955TDM5-F1
#
_entry.id   AF-A0A955TDM5-F1
#
_cell.length_a   1.000
_cell.length_b   1.000
_cell.length_c   1.000
_cell.angle_alpha   90.00
_cell.angle_beta   90.00
_cell.angle_gamma   90.00
#
_symmetry.space_group_name_H-M   'P 1'
#
loop_
_entity.id
_entity.type
_entity.pdbx_description
1 polymer ?
#
loop_
_entity_poly.entity_id
_entity_poly.type
_entity_poly.pdbx_seq_one_letter_code
_entity_poly.pdbx_strand_id
1 'polypeptide(L)' 'MASKTLFEKIWDQHVVREEPDGTTLLYIDRHLVHEVTSPQAFEGLRLAGRRPRR' A
#
# COMPACT_ATOMS: atom_id res chain seq x y z
N MET A 1 7.46 13.08 -26.56
CA MET A 1 7.07 12.27 -25.39
C MET A 1 5.95 13.01 -24.69
N ALA A 2 4.78 12.37 -24.51
CA ALA A 2 3.69 13.00 -23.78
C ALA A 2 4.13 13.30 -22.34
N SER A 3 3.75 14.46 -21.82
CA SER A 3 4.00 14.80 -20.43
C SER A 3 3.23 13.86 -19.52
N LYS A 4 3.89 13.29 -18.50
CA LYS A 4 3.20 12.45 -17.51
C LYS A 4 2.11 13.23 -16.78
N THR A 5 0.97 12.57 -16.56
CA THR A 5 -0.12 13.09 -15.73
C THR A 5 0.32 13.18 -14.25
N LEU A 6 -0.44 13.91 -13.43
CA LEU A 6 -0.18 13.94 -11.98
C LEU A 6 -0.31 12.54 -11.35
N PHE A 7 -1.30 11.77 -11.81
CA PHE A 7 -1.51 10.40 -11.34
C PHE A 7 -0.30 9.52 -11.61
N GLU A 8 0.22 9.52 -12.85
CA GLU A 8 1.40 8.74 -13.23
C GLU A 8 2.63 9.13 -12.42
N LYS A 9 2.83 10.44 -12.19
CA LYS A 9 3.95 10.91 -11.36
C LYS A 9 3.88 10.38 -9.94
N ILE A 10 2.69 10.41 -9.32
CA ILE A 10 2.49 9.89 -7.97
C ILE A 10 2.67 8.37 -7.98
N TRP A 11 2.02 7.65 -8.91
CA TRP A 11 2.12 6.20 -9.02
C TRP A 11 3.59 5.75 -9.12
N ASP A 12 4.34 6.29 -10.07
CA ASP A 12 5.74 5.94 -10.32
C ASP A 12 6.64 6.19 -9.11
N GLN A 13 6.32 7.20 -8.28
CA GLN A 13 7.06 7.47 -7.04
C GLN A 13 6.84 6.41 -5.95
N HIS A 14 5.76 5.62 -6.03
CA HIS A 14 5.38 4.65 -4.99
C HIS A 14 5.58 3.19 -5.45
N VAL A 15 5.95 2.95 -6.71
CA VAL A 15 6.33 1.60 -7.18
C VAL A 15 7.63 1.16 -6.52
N VAL A 16 7.56 0.07 -5.75
CA VAL A 16 8.75 -0.60 -5.21
C VAL A 16 9.31 -1.58 -6.24
N ARG A 17 8.43 -2.34 -6.89
CA ARG A 17 8.78 -3.34 -7.91
C ARG A 17 7.57 -3.69 -8.75
N GLU A 18 7.79 -3.95 -10.04
CA GLU A 18 6.83 -4.62 -10.92
C GLU A 18 7.27 -6.05 -11.18
N GLU A 19 6.32 -6.98 -11.11
CA GLU A 19 6.50 -8.38 -11.46
C GLU A 19 6.27 -8.59 -12.97
N PRO A 20 6.82 -9.67 -13.57
CA PRO A 20 6.70 -9.92 -15.01
C PRO A 20 5.27 -10.08 -15.54
N ASP A 21 4.33 -10.43 -14.65
CA ASP A 21 2.90 -10.58 -14.97
C ASP A 21 2.13 -9.24 -14.94
N GLY A 22 2.82 -8.13 -14.64
CA GLY A 22 2.24 -6.80 -14.51
C GLY A 22 1.73 -6.46 -13.10
N THR A 23 1.90 -7.34 -12.11
CA THR A 23 1.56 -7.03 -10.73
C THR A 23 2.55 -6.03 -10.13
N THR A 24 2.07 -4.96 -9.52
CA THR A 24 2.93 -3.93 -8.92
C THR A 24 2.90 -4.00 -7.39
N LEU A 25 4.08 -4.08 -6.78
CA LEU A 25 4.26 -3.84 -5.36
C LEU A 25 4.35 -2.33 -5.11
N LEU A 26 3.34 -1.78 -4.46
CA LEU A 26 3.27 -0.37 -4.10
C LEU A 26 3.60 -0.13 -2.64
N TYR A 27 4.32 0.96 -2.38
CA TYR A 27 4.50 1.50 -1.04
C TYR A 27 3.28 2.35 -0.65
N ILE A 28 2.79 2.16 0.59
CA ILE A 28 1.65 2.90 1.13
C ILE A 28 2.12 3.72 2.34
N ASP A 29 2.12 5.04 2.21
CA ASP A 29 2.62 5.96 3.24
C ASP A 29 1.72 6.04 4.47
N ARG A 30 0.41 5.84 4.28
CA ARG A 30 -0.57 6.02 5.35
C ARG A 30 -1.72 5.04 5.24
N HIS A 31 -2.00 4.38 6.36
CA HIS A 31 -3.17 3.55 6.54
C HIS A 31 -4.19 4.31 7.39
N LEU A 32 -5.38 4.54 6.85
CA LEU A 32 -6.52 5.09 7.57
C LEU A 32 -7.54 3.97 7.80
N VAL A 33 -7.95 3.79 9.05
CA VAL A 33 -8.86 2.70 9.45
C VAL A 33 -10.04 3.27 10.22
N HIS A 34 -11.18 2.58 10.18
CA HIS A 34 -12.40 2.96 10.89
C HIS A 34 -12.86 1.85 11.83
N GLU A 35 -13.72 2.18 12.80
CA GLU A 35 -14.04 1.33 13.95
C GLU A 35 -14.60 -0.08 13.61
N VAL A 36 -15.22 -0.26 12.44
CA VAL A 36 -15.84 -1.54 12.06
C VAL A 36 -14.81 -2.53 11.50
N THR A 37 -13.83 -2.05 10.74
CA THR A 37 -12.82 -2.93 10.10
C THR A 37 -11.50 -2.98 10.85
N SER A 38 -11.25 -2.01 11.75
CA SER A 38 -10.03 -1.94 12.54
C SER A 38 -9.79 -3.19 13.39
N PRO A 39 -10.77 -3.72 14.17
CA PRO A 39 -10.52 -4.88 15.02
C PRO A 39 -10.04 -6.10 14.23
N GLN A 40 -10.65 -6.36 13.07
CA GLN A 40 -10.29 -7.48 12.21
C GLN A 40 -8.89 -7.32 11.60
N ALA A 41 -8.53 -6.11 11.15
CA ALA A 41 -7.21 -5.84 10.60
C ALA A 41 -6.09 -6.02 11.65
N PHE A 42 -6.30 -5.50 12.87
CA PHE A 42 -5.33 -5.65 13.95
C PHE A 42 -5.22 -7.09 14.46
N GLU A 43 -6.32 -7.84 14.50
CA GLU A 43 -6.30 -9.25 14.84
C GLU A 43 -5.50 -10.07 13.82
N GLY A 44 -5.66 -9.76 12.52
CA GLY A 44 -4.86 -10.36 11.46
C GLY A 44 -3.35 -10.10 11.64
N LEU A 45 -2.96 -8.88 12.01
CA LEU A 45 -1.57 -8.57 12.34
C LEU A 45 -1.07 -9.37 13.54
N ARG A 46 -1.88 -9.51 14.60
CA ARG A 46 -1.54 -10.26 15.81
C ARG A 46 -1.30 -11.75 15.50
N LEU A 47 -2.21 -12.37 14.75
CA LEU A 47 -2.08 -13.78 14.33
C LEU A 47 -0.84 -14.01 13.46
N ALA A 48 -0.48 -13.03 12.63
CA ALA A 48 0.75 -13.06 11.82
C ALA A 48 2.03 -12.69 12.60
N GLY A 49 1.94 -12.41 13.91
CA GLY A 49 3.08 -11.99 14.73
C GLY A 49 3.65 -10.62 14.38
N ARG A 50 2.86 -9.75 13.74
CA ARG A 50 3.29 -8.43 13.23
C ARG A 50 2.79 -7.32 14.14
N ARG A 51 3.59 -6.24 14.23
CA ARG A 51 3.21 -5.02 14.96
C ARG A 51 2.87 -3.90 13.97
N PRO A 52 1.86 -3.06 14.26
CA PRO A 52 1.62 -1.85 13.48
C PRO A 52 2.87 -0.96 13.46
N ARG A 53 3.20 -0.41 12.29
CA ARG A 53 4.19 0.66 12.18
C ARG A 53 3.50 2.00 12.47
N ARG A 54 4.12 2.82 13.31
CA ARG A 54 3.70 4.19 13.61
C ARG A 54 4.50 5.17 12.78
#